data_AF-Q23B25-F1
#
_entry.id   AF-Q23B25-F1
#
_cell.length_a   1.000
_cell.length_b   1.000
_cell.length_c   1.000
_cell.angle_alpha   90.00
_cell.angle_beta   90.00
_cell.angle_gamma   90.00
#
_symmetry.space_group_name_H-M   'P 1'
#
loop_
_entity.id
_entity.type
_entity.pdbx_description
1 polymer ?
#
loop_
_entity_poly.entity_id
_entity_poly.type
_entity_poly.pdbx_seq_one_letter_code
_entity_poly.pdbx_strand_id
1 'polypeptide(L)'
;MKRLLLIAALICLCACQSIQQCPTDGRMMKCSLQEYPVCGVSITYNGQVKVNFTNHCIACSIGKVAFTVDGKCEEYPGEAKFCHPALAKSQCSNEYAPSCGYFNKSVNCLVPPCNVESANACQACTTNNVIYTIKGKCAKN
;
A
#
# COMPACT_ATOMS: atom_id res chain seq x y z
N MET A 1 -17.59 36.99 -10.41
CA MET A 1 -16.23 36.43 -10.63
C MET A 1 -15.59 35.79 -9.39
N LYS A 2 -15.90 36.20 -8.14
CA LYS A 2 -15.37 35.52 -6.92
C LYS A 2 -15.98 34.14 -6.61
N ARG A 3 -17.20 33.85 -7.08
CA ARG A 3 -17.89 32.57 -6.82
C ARG A 3 -17.41 31.40 -7.70
N LEU A 4 -16.76 31.69 -8.84
CA LEU A 4 -16.19 30.68 -9.75
C LEU A 4 -14.84 30.11 -9.26
N LEU A 5 -14.13 30.84 -8.39
CA LEU A 5 -12.83 30.41 -7.83
C LEU A 5 -12.96 29.38 -6.70
N LEU A 6 -14.12 29.29 -6.03
CA LEU A 6 -14.33 28.35 -4.92
C LEU A 6 -14.61 26.92 -5.38
N ILE A 7 -15.11 26.73 -6.60
CA ILE A 7 -15.49 25.40 -7.11
C ILE A 7 -14.25 24.64 -7.64
N ALA A 8 -13.24 25.36 -8.13
CA ALA A 8 -12.00 24.75 -8.62
C ALA A 8 -11.14 24.11 -7.50
N ALA A 9 -11.28 24.56 -6.25
CA ALA A 9 -10.55 24.01 -5.11
C ALA A 9 -11.12 22.68 -4.58
N LEU A 10 -12.36 22.33 -4.92
CA LEU A 10 -13.02 21.11 -4.41
C LEU A 10 -12.77 19.85 -5.25
N ILE A 11 -12.18 19.97 -6.45
CA ILE A 11 -12.07 18.85 -7.40
C ILE A 11 -10.74 18.07 -7.27
N CYS A 12 -9.76 18.56 -6.49
CA CYS A 12 -8.43 17.96 -6.44
C CYS A 12 -8.16 17.05 -5.22
N LEU A 13 -9.20 16.40 -4.67
CA LEU A 13 -9.03 15.29 -3.71
C LEU A 13 -8.88 13.95 -4.47
N CYS A 14 -7.97 13.88 -5.44
CA CYS A 14 -7.62 12.61 -6.03
C CYS A 14 -6.85 11.80 -4.99
N ALA A 15 -7.41 10.67 -4.60
CA ALA A 15 -6.87 9.72 -3.63
C ALA A 15 -5.41 9.39 -3.95
N CYS A 16 -4.48 10.03 -3.24
CA CYS A 16 -3.08 9.65 -3.21
C CYS A 16 -2.93 8.44 -2.27
N GLN A 17 -3.59 7.33 -2.63
CA GLN A 17 -3.49 6.08 -1.90
C GLN A 17 -2.37 5.25 -2.54
N SER A 18 -1.30 5.06 -1.79
CA SER A 18 -0.13 4.29 -2.20
C SER A 18 -0.38 2.79 -2.32
N ILE A 19 -1.57 2.31 -1.91
CA ILE A 19 -2.03 0.92 -2.05
C ILE A 19 -3.42 0.93 -2.68
N GLN A 20 -3.59 0.14 -3.74
CA GLN A 20 -4.84 0.08 -4.51
C GLN A 20 -5.31 -1.37 -4.66
N GLN A 21 -6.54 -1.66 -4.24
CA GLN A 21 -7.12 -3.00 -4.33
C GLN A 21 -7.55 -3.30 -5.77
N CYS A 22 -7.27 -4.52 -6.25
CA CYS A 22 -7.77 -4.96 -7.56
C CYS A 22 -9.26 -5.36 -7.49
N PRO A 23 -10.04 -5.14 -8.55
CA PRO A 23 -11.42 -5.63 -8.63
C PRO A 23 -11.48 -7.15 -8.51
N THR A 24 -12.42 -7.67 -7.71
CA THR A 24 -12.62 -9.11 -7.50
C THR A 24 -13.72 -9.71 -8.38
N ASP A 25 -14.43 -8.87 -9.14
CA ASP A 25 -15.56 -9.26 -10.00
C ASP A 25 -15.12 -9.86 -11.35
N GLY A 26 -13.80 -9.97 -11.59
CA GLY A 26 -13.25 -10.60 -12.79
C GLY A 26 -13.51 -9.83 -14.08
N ARG A 27 -13.96 -8.57 -14.00
CA ARG A 27 -14.23 -7.76 -15.18
C ARG A 27 -12.95 -7.50 -15.97
N MET A 28 -13.05 -7.56 -17.29
CA MET A 28 -11.95 -7.16 -18.16
C MET A 28 -11.74 -5.65 -18.10
N MET A 29 -10.49 -5.22 -17.94
CA MET A 29 -10.12 -3.81 -17.90
C MET A 29 -9.48 -3.41 -19.24
N LYS A 30 -9.88 -2.27 -19.79
CA LYS A 30 -9.15 -1.63 -20.89
C LYS A 30 -8.08 -0.73 -20.29
N CYS A 31 -6.83 -1.14 -20.42
CA CYS A 31 -5.71 -0.44 -19.78
C CYS A 31 -5.01 0.54 -20.73
N SER A 32 -4.68 1.72 -20.19
CA SER A 32 -3.74 2.64 -20.82
C SER A 32 -2.32 2.08 -20.78
N LEU A 33 -1.49 2.49 -21.75
CA LEU A 33 -0.06 2.18 -21.80
C LEU A 33 0.79 3.20 -21.02
N GLN A 34 0.16 4.14 -20.32
CA GLN A 34 0.87 5.11 -19.50
C GLN A 34 1.66 4.43 -18.38
N GLU A 35 2.93 4.81 -18.23
CA GLU A 35 3.84 4.22 -17.26
C GLU A 35 3.70 4.86 -15.89
N TYR A 36 3.19 4.08 -14.94
CA TYR A 36 3.11 4.42 -13.53
C TYR A 36 3.43 3.13 -12.75
N PRO A 37 4.72 2.80 -12.59
CA PRO A 37 5.13 1.47 -12.14
C PRO A 37 4.56 1.14 -10.77
N VAL A 38 4.11 -0.10 -10.62
CA VAL A 38 3.56 -0.62 -9.36
C VAL A 38 4.13 -1.99 -9.04
N CYS A 39 4.18 -2.30 -7.76
CA CYS A 39 4.44 -3.62 -7.23
C CYS A 39 3.08 -4.32 -7.01
N GLY A 40 2.76 -5.29 -7.86
CA GLY A 40 1.58 -6.13 -7.72
C GLY A 40 1.83 -7.23 -6.68
N VAL A 41 0.88 -7.41 -5.77
CA VAL A 41 0.98 -8.34 -4.64
C VAL A 41 -0.11 -9.41 -4.71
N SER A 42 0.30 -10.67 -4.80
CA SER A 42 -0.57 -11.83 -4.71
C SER A 42 -0.41 -12.51 -3.35
N ILE A 43 -1.52 -12.93 -2.75
CA ILE A 43 -1.54 -13.65 -1.47
C ILE A 43 -1.60 -15.15 -1.76
N THR A 44 -0.63 -15.91 -1.25
CA THR A 44 -0.53 -17.37 -1.38
C THR A 44 -0.43 -18.01 -0.01
N TYR A 45 -0.50 -19.34 0.06
CA TYR A 45 -0.26 -20.09 1.30
C TYR A 45 1.13 -19.80 1.90
N ASN A 46 2.13 -19.55 1.07
CA ASN A 46 3.51 -19.27 1.50
C ASN A 46 3.76 -17.77 1.77
N GLY A 47 2.72 -16.94 1.79
CA GLY A 47 2.79 -15.50 1.97
C GLY A 47 2.64 -14.72 0.66
N GLN A 48 3.29 -13.57 0.58
CA GLN A 48 3.16 -12.64 -0.54
C GLN A 48 4.14 -12.94 -1.67
N VAL A 49 3.61 -13.02 -2.90
CA VAL A 49 4.38 -12.98 -4.15
C VAL A 49 4.27 -11.57 -4.73
N LYS A 50 5.41 -10.99 -5.10
CA LYS A 50 5.54 -9.60 -5.57
C LYS A 50 6.04 -9.60 -7.00
N VAL A 51 5.39 -8.85 -7.90
CA VAL A 51 5.77 -8.75 -9.31
C VAL A 51 5.61 -7.31 -9.79
N ASN A 52 6.57 -6.82 -10.57
CA ASN A 52 6.51 -5.49 -11.17
C ASN A 52 5.51 -5.45 -12.33
N PHE A 53 4.75 -4.36 -12.40
CA PHE A 53 3.87 -4.06 -13.53
C PHE A 53 4.03 -2.60 -13.96
N THR A 54 3.73 -2.34 -15.23
CA THR A 54 3.76 -0.99 -15.81
C THR A 54 2.80 -0.04 -15.11
N ASN A 55 1.63 -0.52 -14.69
CA ASN A 55 0.64 0.23 -13.93
C ASN A 55 -0.39 -0.68 -13.24
N HIS A 56 -1.18 -0.08 -12.34
CA HIS A 56 -2.24 -0.76 -11.59
C HIS A 56 -3.22 -1.53 -12.48
N CYS A 57 -3.69 -0.93 -13.57
CA CYS A 57 -4.66 -1.57 -14.46
C CYS A 57 -4.12 -2.87 -15.05
N ILE A 58 -2.89 -2.84 -15.57
CA ILE A 58 -2.23 -4.02 -16.15
C ILE A 58 -2.01 -5.09 -15.09
N ALA A 59 -1.59 -4.70 -13.88
CA ALA A 59 -1.41 -5.61 -12.75
C ALA A 59 -2.71 -6.35 -12.39
N CYS A 60 -3.83 -5.62 -12.29
CA CYS A 60 -5.13 -6.20 -11.96
C CYS A 60 -5.74 -7.00 -13.12
N SER A 61 -5.52 -6.58 -14.37
CA SER A 61 -6.11 -7.24 -15.54
C SER A 61 -5.38 -8.53 -15.92
N ILE A 62 -4.05 -8.53 -15.90
CA ILE A 62 -3.22 -9.65 -16.42
C ILE A 62 -2.54 -10.39 -15.27
N GLY A 63 -1.98 -9.65 -14.31
CA GLY A 63 -1.20 -10.21 -13.22
C GLY A 63 -2.02 -11.03 -12.21
N LYS A 64 -3.35 -10.85 -12.18
CA LYS A 64 -4.27 -11.47 -11.20
C LYS A 64 -3.78 -11.29 -9.76
N VAL A 65 -3.26 -10.10 -9.47
CA VAL A 65 -2.80 -9.72 -8.13
C VAL A 65 -3.98 -9.28 -7.25
N ALA A 66 -3.82 -9.36 -5.93
CA ALA A 66 -4.87 -8.94 -4.99
C ALA A 66 -4.94 -7.41 -4.87
N PHE A 67 -3.78 -6.76 -4.85
CA PHE A 67 -3.64 -5.31 -4.77
C PHE A 67 -2.28 -4.88 -5.32
N THR A 68 -2.09 -3.58 -5.50
CA THR A 68 -0.84 -2.98 -5.95
C THR A 68 -0.34 -1.95 -4.95
N VAL A 69 0.96 -1.71 -4.95
CA VAL A 69 1.63 -0.66 -4.20
C VAL A 69 2.43 0.21 -5.17
N ASP A 70 2.46 1.52 -4.96
CA ASP A 70 3.19 2.45 -5.83
C ASP A 70 4.69 2.13 -5.90
N GLY A 71 5.30 2.31 -7.07
CA GLY A 71 6.72 2.05 -7.29
C GLY A 71 7.05 0.58 -7.58
N LYS A 72 8.30 0.31 -7.92
CA LYS A 72 8.76 -1.06 -8.22
C LYS A 72 8.96 -1.87 -6.93
N CYS A 73 8.85 -3.19 -7.01
CA CYS A 73 9.02 -4.08 -5.87
C CYS A 73 10.41 -4.01 -5.25
N GLU A 74 11.45 -3.73 -6.03
CA GLU A 74 12.85 -3.61 -5.57
C GLU A 74 13.11 -2.31 -4.79
N GLU A 75 12.19 -1.34 -4.82
CA GLU A 75 12.27 -0.14 -3.97
C GLU A 75 11.97 -0.45 -2.49
N TYR A 76 11.48 -1.66 -2.20
CA TYR A 76 11.11 -2.11 -0.88
C TYR A 76 12.06 -3.19 -0.39
N PRO A 77 12.32 -3.28 0.93
CA PRO A 77 13.08 -4.38 1.50
C PRO A 77 12.51 -5.74 1.10
N GLY A 78 13.37 -6.74 0.84
CA GLY A 78 12.95 -8.06 0.37
C GLY A 78 11.98 -8.74 1.35
N GLU A 79 12.24 -8.57 2.64
CA GLU A 79 11.47 -9.06 3.78
C GLU A 79 10.17 -8.31 4.04
N ALA A 80 9.94 -7.16 3.38
CA ALA A 80 8.74 -6.36 3.58
C ALA A 80 7.47 -7.16 3.28
N LYS A 81 6.46 -7.06 4.17
CA LYS A 81 5.12 -7.62 3.95
C LYS A 81 4.15 -6.47 3.81
N PHE A 82 3.55 -6.30 2.63
CA PHE A 82 2.64 -5.20 2.35
C PHE A 82 1.31 -5.36 3.07
N CYS A 83 0.75 -4.26 3.54
CA CYS A 83 -0.53 -4.24 4.21
C CYS A 83 -1.65 -4.41 3.18
N HIS A 84 -2.45 -5.48 3.34
CA HIS A 84 -3.61 -5.68 2.48
C HIS A 84 -4.63 -4.56 2.76
N PRO A 85 -5.17 -3.87 1.74
CA PRO A 85 -6.05 -2.72 1.95
C PRO A 85 -7.31 -3.03 2.78
N ALA A 86 -7.80 -4.27 2.74
CA ALA A 86 -8.91 -4.73 3.59
C ALA A 86 -8.60 -4.79 5.10
N LEU A 87 -7.34 -4.75 5.52
CA LEU A 87 -6.95 -4.83 6.95
C LEU A 87 -7.23 -3.54 7.73
N ALA A 88 -7.40 -2.40 7.07
CA ALA A 88 -7.65 -1.12 7.75
C ALA A 88 -8.91 -1.14 8.65
N LYS A 89 -9.81 -2.11 8.47
CA LYS A 89 -11.05 -2.29 9.24
C LYS A 89 -11.12 -3.63 10.00
N SER A 90 -10.04 -4.41 10.01
CA SER A 90 -10.04 -5.74 10.64
C SER A 90 -9.76 -5.65 12.14
N GLN A 91 -10.35 -6.55 12.93
CA GLN A 91 -9.94 -6.79 14.30
C GLN A 91 -8.66 -7.64 14.31
N CYS A 92 -7.63 -7.16 15.01
CA CYS A 92 -6.36 -7.87 15.14
C CYS A 92 -6.34 -8.73 16.40
N SER A 93 -5.63 -9.87 16.31
CA SER A 93 -5.28 -10.67 17.49
C SER A 93 -4.43 -9.86 18.48
N ASN A 94 -4.53 -10.21 19.76
CA ASN A 94 -3.66 -9.70 20.83
C ASN A 94 -2.34 -10.50 20.96
N GLU A 95 -2.08 -11.44 20.07
CA GLU A 95 -0.81 -12.16 20.02
C GLU A 95 0.36 -11.20 19.82
N TYR A 96 1.39 -11.34 20.65
CA TYR A 96 2.58 -10.53 20.60
C TYR A 96 3.61 -11.14 19.63
N ALA A 97 3.76 -10.50 18.47
CA ALA A 97 4.68 -10.87 17.40
C ALA A 97 5.23 -9.58 16.78
N PRO A 98 6.15 -8.87 17.47
CA PRO A 98 6.46 -7.46 17.22
C PRO A 98 6.83 -7.23 15.76
N SER A 99 6.32 -6.13 15.21
CA SER A 99 6.53 -5.73 13.82
C SER A 99 6.71 -4.22 13.72
N CYS A 100 7.59 -3.80 12.83
CA CYS A 100 7.81 -2.40 12.50
C CYS A 100 7.00 -2.05 11.25
N GLY A 101 6.03 -1.15 11.38
CA GLY A 101 5.25 -0.61 10.27
C GLY A 101 5.97 0.58 9.62
N TYR A 102 6.00 0.62 8.30
CA TYR A 102 6.62 1.70 7.53
C TYR A 102 5.56 2.48 6.77
N PHE A 103 5.60 3.80 6.93
CA PHE A 103 4.66 4.69 6.27
C PHE A 103 5.00 4.88 4.79
N ASN A 104 4.02 5.28 4.00
CA ASN A 104 4.27 5.70 2.62
C ASN A 104 5.16 6.97 2.56
N LYS A 105 5.73 7.23 1.38
CA LYS A 105 6.60 8.38 1.12
C LYS A 105 5.86 9.74 1.26
N SER A 106 4.53 9.74 1.36
CA SER A 106 3.71 10.96 1.49
C SER A 106 3.58 11.42 2.96
N VAL A 107 3.96 10.59 3.93
CA VAL A 107 3.96 10.98 5.35
C VAL A 107 5.22 11.77 5.68
N ASN A 108 5.03 13.01 6.14
CA ASN A 108 6.11 13.83 6.69
C ASN A 108 6.34 13.45 8.17
N CYS A 109 7.39 12.68 8.46
CA CYS A 109 7.85 12.46 9.83
C CYS A 109 8.99 13.41 10.19
N LEU A 110 9.15 13.70 11.48
CA LEU A 110 10.21 14.58 11.98
C LEU A 110 11.61 13.98 11.77
N VAL A 111 11.73 12.65 11.92
CA VAL A 111 12.99 11.92 11.81
C VAL A 111 12.77 10.66 10.94
N PRO A 112 13.40 10.57 9.76
CA PRO A 112 13.38 9.36 8.93
C PRO A 112 14.15 8.19 9.57
N PRO A 113 13.82 6.92 9.23
CA PRO A 113 12.69 6.52 8.39
C PRO A 113 11.36 6.65 9.15
N CYS A 114 10.31 7.05 8.43
CA CYS A 114 8.97 7.14 9.00
C CYS A 114 8.46 5.73 9.30
N ASN A 115 8.48 5.33 10.57
CA ASN A 115 8.04 4.03 11.02
C ASN A 115 7.30 4.08 12.35
N VAL A 116 6.64 2.98 12.71
CA VAL A 116 5.89 2.81 13.96
C VAL A 116 6.09 1.40 14.50
N GLU A 117 6.40 1.29 15.79
CA GLU A 117 6.42 0.00 16.47
C GLU A 117 5.01 -0.49 16.74
N SER A 118 4.77 -1.79 16.56
CA SER A 118 3.49 -2.42 16.85
C SER A 118 3.65 -3.80 17.46
N ALA A 119 2.65 -4.25 18.22
CA ALA A 119 2.70 -5.56 18.86
C ALA A 119 2.66 -6.70 17.83
N ASN A 120 2.04 -6.47 16.67
CA ASN A 120 2.07 -7.39 15.54
C ASN A 120 1.82 -6.70 14.19
N ALA A 121 2.04 -7.43 13.10
CA ALA A 121 1.89 -6.92 11.74
C ALA A 121 0.45 -6.45 11.42
N CYS A 122 -0.57 -7.12 11.97
CA CYS A 122 -1.96 -6.70 11.77
C CYS A 122 -2.20 -5.31 12.37
N GLN A 123 -1.80 -5.10 13.63
CA GLN A 123 -1.95 -3.82 14.30
C GLN A 123 -1.16 -2.70 13.59
N ALA A 124 0.04 -3.00 13.10
CA ALA A 124 0.78 -2.06 12.26
C ALA A 124 0.00 -1.70 10.99
N CYS A 125 -0.57 -2.69 10.29
CA CYS A 125 -1.36 -2.47 9.07
C CYS A 125 -2.73 -1.80 9.30
N THR A 126 -3.25 -1.78 10.53
CA THR A 126 -4.42 -0.96 10.89
C THR A 126 -4.06 0.51 11.13
N THR A 127 -2.77 0.84 11.24
CA THR A 127 -2.31 2.22 11.40
C THR A 127 -2.37 2.94 10.06
N ASN A 128 -3.00 4.12 10.03
CA ASN A 128 -3.17 4.90 8.81
C ASN A 128 -1.83 5.17 8.11
N ASN A 129 -1.81 5.05 6.78
CA ASN A 129 -0.66 5.28 5.92
C ASN A 129 0.52 4.31 6.06
N VAL A 130 0.44 3.28 6.93
CA VAL A 130 1.40 2.17 6.93
C VAL A 130 1.17 1.32 5.68
N ILE A 131 2.23 1.12 4.89
CA ILE A 131 2.16 0.38 3.63
C ILE A 131 2.76 -1.00 3.69
N TYR A 132 3.76 -1.22 4.54
CA TYR A 132 4.34 -2.53 4.77
C TYR A 132 4.87 -2.65 6.18
N THR A 133 5.13 -3.89 6.58
CA THR A 133 5.73 -4.24 7.86
C THR A 133 6.98 -5.08 7.67
N ILE A 134 7.93 -4.95 8.59
CA ILE A 134 9.05 -5.88 8.75
C ILE A 134 8.95 -6.52 10.14
N LYS A 135 9.25 -7.82 10.22
CA LYS A 135 9.23 -8.56 11.49
C LYS A 135 10.30 -8.01 12.43
N GLY A 136 9.95 -7.84 13.70
CA GLY A 136 10.83 -7.31 14.75
C GLY A 136 10.49 -5.87 15.14
N LYS A 137 11.29 -5.31 16.05
CA LYS A 137 11.18 -3.91 16.46
C LYS A 137 11.71 -2.98 15.38
N CYS A 138 11.32 -1.70 15.43
CA CYS A 138 11.89 -0.71 14.53
C CYS A 138 13.38 -0.49 14.85
N ALA A 139 14.19 -0.34 13.81
CA ALA A 139 15.58 0.06 13.98
C ALA A 139 15.61 1.45 14.63
N LYS A 140 16.37 1.58 15.72
CA LYS A 140 16.67 2.88 16.32
C LYS A 140 17.84 3.47 15.56
N ASN A 141 17.63 4.62 14.93
CA ASN A 141 18.72 5.44 14.39
C ASN A 141 19.47 6.12 15.54
#